data_AF-A0A7V5QAN3-F1
#
_entry.id   AF-A0A7V5QAN3-F1
#
_cell.length_a   1.000
_cell.length_b   1.000
_cell.length_c   1.000
_cell.angle_alpha   90.00
_cell.angle_beta   90.00
_cell.angle_gamma   90.00
#
_symmetry.space_group_name_H-M   'P 1'
#
loop_
_entity.id
_entity.type
_entity.pdbx_description
1 polymer ?
#
loop_
_entity_poly.entity_id
_entity_poly.type
_entity_poly.pdbx_seq_one_letter_code
_entity_poly.pdbx_strand_id
1 'polypeptide(L)'
;MPRPEAVQQVLLKLMEDIDAGRANNWQDYYRNYDRYLGNQQALFGPAWHTPTDVIAEAGHYGYLSEGTTGVHTDLLLKRKEYALDKVPEDYPERGENERLAP
;
A
#
# COMPACT_ATOMS: atom_id res chain seq x y z
N MET A 1 22.78 -8.71 -12.50
CA MET A 1 22.80 -7.24 -12.32
C MET A 1 22.62 -6.59 -13.68
N PRO A 2 21.70 -5.64 -13.84
CA PRO A 2 21.60 -4.87 -15.08
C PRO A 2 22.90 -4.10 -15.31
N ARG A 3 23.27 -3.92 -16.58
CA ARG A 3 24.39 -3.04 -16.91
C ARG A 3 23.99 -1.58 -16.61
N PRO A 4 24.94 -0.70 -16.25
CA PRO A 4 24.64 0.70 -15.98
C PRO A 4 23.84 1.38 -17.10
N GLU A 5 24.13 1.04 -18.36
CA GLU A 5 23.45 1.62 -19.53
C GLU A 5 21.97 1.23 -19.58
N ALA A 6 21.62 0.01 -19.16
CA ALA A 6 20.22 -0.42 -19.10
C ALA A 6 19.45 0.36 -18.02
N VAL A 7 20.09 0.66 -16.88
CA VAL A 7 19.50 1.51 -15.84
C VAL A 7 19.32 2.94 -16.36
N GLN A 8 20.34 3.49 -17.03
CA GLN A 8 20.27 4.82 -17.63
C GLN A 8 19.11 4.93 -18.63
N GLN A 9 18.91 3.95 -19.50
CA GLN A 9 17.81 3.95 -20.48
C GLN A 9 16.44 3.96 -19.80
N VAL A 10 16.26 3.19 -18.72
CA VAL A 10 15.01 3.18 -17.94
C VAL A 10 14.76 4.53 -17.28
N LEU A 11 15.80 5.17 -16.73
CA LEU A 11 15.66 6.50 -16.12
C LEU A 11 15.32 7.58 -17.14
N LEU A 12 15.96 7.57 -18.32
CA LEU A 12 15.62 8.47 -19.41
C LEU A 12 14.16 8.31 -19.85
N LYS A 13 13.69 7.06 -19.97
CA LYS A 13 12.29 6.77 -20.30
C LYS A 13 11.33 7.29 -19.22
N LEU A 14 11.70 7.14 -17.94
CA LEU A 14 10.92 7.66 -16.82
C LEU A 14 10.82 9.19 -16.87
N MET A 15 11.91 9.89 -17.20
CA MET A 15 11.90 11.36 -17.38
C MET A 15 10.91 11.76 -18.49
N GLU A 16 10.97 11.08 -19.65
CA GLU A 16 10.02 11.33 -20.74
C GLU A 16 8.55 11.08 -20.33
N ASP A 17 8.29 10.08 -19.48
CA ASP A 17 6.96 9.80 -18.98
C ASP A 17 6.50 10.79 -17.91
N ILE A 18 7.41 11.34 -17.11
CA ILE A 18 7.11 12.44 -16.19
C ILE A 18 6.72 13.69 -16.97
N ASP A 19 7.56 14.09 -17.94
CA ASP A 19 7.33 15.28 -18.77
C ASP A 19 6.02 15.20 -19.55
N ALA A 20 5.65 14.00 -20.00
CA ALA A 20 4.39 13.76 -20.69
C ALA A 20 3.19 13.46 -19.76
N GLY A 21 3.37 13.52 -18.44
CA GLY A 21 2.30 13.27 -17.47
C GLY A 21 1.76 11.84 -17.46
N ARG A 22 2.57 10.85 -17.88
CA ARG A 22 2.24 9.41 -17.90
C ARG A 22 2.80 8.63 -16.71
N ALA A 23 3.73 9.21 -15.94
CA ALA A 23 4.35 8.58 -14.76
C ALA A 23 3.40 8.54 -13.53
N ASN A 24 2.24 7.91 -13.68
CA ASN A 24 1.13 7.97 -12.72
C ASN A 24 0.86 6.66 -11.97
N ASN A 25 1.77 5.69 -12.03
CA ASN A 25 1.59 4.37 -11.40
C ASN A 25 1.35 4.45 -9.88
N TRP A 26 1.82 5.50 -9.23
CA TRP A 26 1.55 5.77 -7.82
C TRP A 26 0.06 6.09 -7.56
N GLN A 27 -0.64 6.69 -8.52
CA GLN A 27 -2.09 6.90 -8.43
C GLN A 27 -2.82 5.57 -8.52
N ASP A 28 -2.36 4.68 -9.40
CA ASP A 28 -2.95 3.35 -9.56
C ASP A 28 -2.77 2.50 -8.30
N TYR A 29 -1.68 2.72 -7.54
CA TYR A 29 -1.52 2.12 -6.22
C TYR A 29 -2.64 2.53 -5.27
N TYR A 30 -2.93 3.83 -5.14
CA TYR A 30 -4.04 4.32 -4.32
C TYR A 30 -5.41 3.80 -4.81
N ARG A 31 -5.66 3.86 -6.12
CA ARG A 31 -6.92 3.42 -6.73
C ARG A 31 -7.14 1.90 -6.70
N ASN A 32 -6.13 1.09 -6.43
CA ASN A 32 -6.26 -0.36 -6.43
C ASN A 32 -5.64 -0.98 -5.18
N TYR A 33 -5.61 -0.22 -4.09
CA TYR A 33 -4.87 -0.57 -2.88
C TYR A 33 -5.34 -1.91 -2.28
N ASP A 34 -6.64 -2.21 -2.30
CA ASP A 34 -7.16 -3.47 -1.74
C ASP A 34 -6.55 -4.70 -2.41
N ARG A 35 -6.37 -4.65 -3.74
CA ARG A 35 -5.71 -5.71 -4.50
C ARG A 35 -4.24 -5.86 -4.10
N TYR A 36 -3.52 -4.75 -3.94
CA TYR A 36 -2.11 -4.79 -3.56
C TYR A 36 -1.93 -5.32 -2.14
N LEU A 37 -2.78 -4.88 -1.21
CA LEU A 37 -2.81 -5.37 0.16
C LEU A 37 -3.11 -6.88 0.21
N GLY A 38 -4.10 -7.36 -0.55
CA GLY A 38 -4.41 -8.79 -0.64
C GLY A 38 -3.23 -9.63 -1.16
N ASN A 39 -2.50 -9.15 -2.16
CA ASN A 39 -1.28 -9.82 -2.63
C ASN A 39 -0.18 -9.87 -1.57
N GLN A 40 -0.04 -8.80 -0.77
CA GLN A 40 0.94 -8.75 0.31
C GLN A 40 0.54 -9.68 1.45
N GLN A 41 -0.73 -9.72 1.81
CA GLN A 41 -1.28 -10.65 2.81
C GLN A 41 -1.18 -12.12 2.36
N ALA A 42 -1.33 -12.40 1.06
CA ALA A 42 -1.14 -13.74 0.53
C ALA A 42 0.32 -14.23 0.68
N LEU A 43 1.29 -13.32 0.63
CA LEU A 43 2.71 -13.65 0.77
C LEU A 43 3.19 -13.65 2.22
N PHE A 44 2.78 -12.66 3.01
CA PHE A 44 3.28 -12.41 4.36
C PHE A 44 2.28 -12.78 5.47
N GLY A 45 1.14 -13.35 5.10
CA GLY A 45 0.10 -13.76 6.04
C GLY A 45 -1.04 -12.74 6.18
N PRO A 46 -2.23 -13.20 6.63
CA PRO A 46 -3.44 -12.39 6.70
C PRO A 46 -3.35 -11.23 7.70
N ALA A 47 -2.42 -11.31 8.65
CA ALA A 47 -2.12 -10.28 9.63
C ALA A 47 -1.25 -9.13 9.07
N TRP A 48 -0.74 -9.26 7.84
CA TRP A 48 0.13 -8.25 7.25
C TRP A 48 -0.64 -6.97 6.92
N HIS A 49 -0.02 -5.82 7.22
CA HIS A 49 -0.54 -4.51 6.89
C HIS A 49 0.58 -3.49 6.68
N THR A 50 0.31 -2.42 5.93
CA THR A 50 1.25 -1.28 5.86
C THR A 50 1.17 -0.43 7.13
N PRO A 51 2.30 0.12 7.62
CA PRO A 51 2.30 1.05 8.75
C PRO A 51 1.66 2.41 8.40
N THR A 52 1.52 2.70 7.11
CA THR A 52 0.91 3.93 6.58
C THR A 52 -0.59 3.75 6.33
N ASP A 53 -1.36 4.80 6.60
CA ASP A 53 -2.79 4.89 6.31
C ASP A 53 -3.05 5.29 4.85
N VAL A 54 -2.83 4.33 3.94
CA VAL A 54 -2.92 4.54 2.48
C VAL A 54 -4.32 5.00 2.04
N ILE A 55 -5.38 4.59 2.75
CA ILE A 55 -6.77 4.98 2.43
C ILE A 55 -7.00 6.46 2.73
N ALA A 56 -6.51 6.95 3.88
CA ALA A 56 -6.62 8.37 4.20
C ALA A 56 -5.81 9.25 3.24
N GLU A 57 -4.60 8.82 2.85
CA GLU A 57 -3.80 9.51 1.84
C GLU A 57 -4.50 9.55 0.47
N ALA A 58 -5.07 8.42 0.03
CA ALA A 58 -5.85 8.36 -1.20
C ALA A 58 -7.00 9.37 -1.17
N GLY A 59 -7.67 9.53 -0.03
CA GLY A 59 -8.71 10.54 0.18
C GLY A 59 -8.17 11.96 0.09
N HIS A 60 -7.06 12.24 0.78
CA HIS A 60 -6.43 13.55 0.79
C HIS A 60 -6.03 14.02 -0.62
N TYR A 61 -5.50 13.12 -1.43
CA TYR A 61 -5.04 13.42 -2.80
C TYR A 61 -6.11 13.23 -3.88
N GLY A 62 -7.33 12.81 -3.54
CA GLY A 62 -8.42 12.63 -4.50
C GLY A 62 -8.29 11.38 -5.39
N TYR A 63 -7.62 10.33 -4.91
CA TYR A 63 -7.43 9.04 -5.62
C TYR A 63 -8.23 7.88 -5.03
N LEU A 64 -9.20 8.15 -4.16
CA LEU A 64 -10.18 7.14 -3.75
C LEU A 64 -10.93 6.60 -4.97
N SER A 65 -11.02 5.28 -5.06
CA SER A 65 -11.85 4.58 -6.03
C SER A 65 -12.46 3.33 -5.40
N GLU A 66 -13.31 2.65 -6.15
CA GLU A 66 -13.87 1.34 -5.77
C GLU A 66 -12.80 0.29 -5.50
N GLY A 67 -11.60 0.41 -6.08
CA GLY A 67 -10.48 -0.51 -5.85
C GLY A 67 -9.59 -0.13 -4.66
N THR A 68 -9.81 1.04 -4.05
CA THR A 68 -9.07 1.46 -2.85
C THR A 68 -9.55 0.70 -1.61
N THR A 69 -10.83 0.37 -1.53
CA THR A 69 -11.47 -0.30 -0.39
C THR A 69 -12.08 -1.63 -0.81
N GLY A 70 -12.11 -2.61 0.09
CA GLY A 70 -12.57 -3.97 -0.17
C GLY A 70 -12.26 -4.91 0.99
N VAL A 71 -12.28 -6.21 0.71
CA VAL A 71 -12.21 -7.27 1.73
C VAL A 71 -10.94 -7.21 2.57
N HIS A 72 -9.81 -6.85 1.96
CA HIS A 72 -8.50 -6.84 2.64
C HIS A 72 -8.32 -5.57 3.48
N THR A 73 -8.84 -4.45 2.98
CA THR A 73 -8.75 -3.13 3.62
C THR A 73 -9.80 -2.92 4.72
N ASP A 74 -10.92 -3.64 4.68
CA ASP A 74 -11.93 -3.64 5.76
C ASP A 74 -11.32 -4.07 7.11
N LEU A 75 -10.36 -5.00 7.08
CA LEU A 75 -9.60 -5.40 8.27
C LEU A 75 -8.78 -4.24 8.84
N LEU A 76 -8.25 -3.35 8.00
CA LEU A 76 -7.49 -2.18 8.42
C LEU A 76 -8.40 -1.07 8.94
N LEU A 77 -9.56 -0.85 8.33
CA LEU A 77 -10.52 0.16 8.78
C LEU A 77 -11.03 -0.14 10.19
N LYS A 78 -11.30 -1.41 10.51
CA LYS A 78 -11.66 -1.84 11.87
C LYS A 78 -10.61 -1.45 12.91
N ARG A 79 -9.32 -1.40 12.56
CA ARG A 79 -8.24 -0.95 13.46
C ARG A 79 -8.43 0.50 13.93
N LYS A 80 -8.94 1.39 13.06
CA LYS A 80 -9.17 2.80 13.42
C LYS A 80 -10.29 2.97 14.44
N GLU A 81 -11.24 2.04 14.46
CA GLU A 81 -12.38 2.05 15.38
C GLU A 81 -12.00 1.49 16.75
N TYR A 82 -10.99 0.62 16.82
CA TYR A 82 -10.45 0.16 18.09
C TYR A 82 -9.57 1.23 18.72
N ALA A 83 -9.92 1.63 19.94
CA ALA A 83 -9.02 2.41 20.77
C ALA A 83 -7.75 1.57 21.04
N LEU A 84 -6.58 2.20 21.18
CA LEU A 84 -5.29 1.50 21.39
C LEU A 84 -5.34 0.52 22.59
N ASP A 85 -6.23 0.77 23.55
CA ASP A 85 -6.50 -0.02 24.75
C ASP A 85 -7.57 -1.12 24.56
N LYS A 86 -8.22 -1.21 23.40
CA LYS A 86 -9.35 -2.11 23.11
C LYS A 86 -9.20 -2.88 21.79
N VAL A 87 -7.98 -3.15 21.38
CA VAL A 87 -7.72 -4.03 20.23
C VAL A 87 -8.15 -5.46 20.62
N PRO A 88 -9.05 -6.13 19.87
CA PRO A 88 -9.46 -7.51 20.14
C PRO A 88 -8.27 -8.47 20.16
N GLU A 89 -8.32 -9.51 20.99
CA GLU A 89 -7.20 -10.47 21.20
C GLU A 89 -6.90 -11.31 19.95
N ASP A 90 -7.89 -11.49 19.07
CA ASP A 90 -7.77 -12.10 17.75
C ASP A 90 -7.20 -11.14 16.68
N TYR A 91 -7.12 -9.85 17.01
CA TYR A 91 -6.48 -8.85 16.17
C TYR A 91 -5.01 -8.72 16.55
N PRO A 92 -4.06 -8.96 15.63
CA PRO A 92 -2.66 -8.87 15.95
C PRO A 92 -2.31 -7.42 16.36
N GLU A 93 -1.79 -7.22 17.59
CA GLU A 93 -1.35 -5.90 18.10
C GLU A 93 -0.42 -5.15 17.12
N ARG A 94 0.35 -5.95 16.37
CA ARG A 94 1.28 -5.58 15.32
C ARG A 94 1.16 -6.59 14.19
N GLY A 95 1.03 -6.12 12.95
CA GLY A 95 1.26 -6.95 11.77
C GLY A 95 2.66 -7.57 11.82
N GLU A 96 2.85 -8.71 11.17
CA GLU A 96 4.12 -9.45 11.26
C GLU A 96 5.34 -8.60 10.87
N ASN A 97 5.15 -7.63 9.97
CA ASN A 97 6.16 -6.66 9.56
C ASN A 97 6.59 -5.68 10.68
N GLU A 98 5.76 -5.46 11.70
CA GLU A 98 6.06 -4.59 12.86
C GLU A 98 6.63 -5.38 14.05
N ARG A 99 6.53 -6.72 14.04
CA ARG A 99 7.11 -7.59 15.09
C ARG A 99 8.60 -7.88 14.87
N LEU A 100 9.06 -7.75 13.63
CA LEU A 100 10.46 -7.98 13.22
C LEU A 100 11.30 -6.69 13.19
N ALA A 101 10.68 -5.53 13.42
CA ALA A 101 11.41 -4.28 13.57
C ALA A 101 12.09 -4.24 14.96
N PRO A 102 13.41 -3.97 15.05
CA PRO A 102 14.15 -3.94 16.32
C PRO A 102 13.66 -2.84 17.26
#